data_AF-A0A2S7J1W2-F1
#
_entry.id   AF-A0A2S7J1W2-F1
#
_cell.length_a   1.000
_cell.length_b   1.000
_cell.length_c   1.000
_cell.angle_alpha   90.00
_cell.angle_beta   90.00
_cell.angle_gamma   90.00
#
_symmetry.space_group_name_H-M   'P 1'
#
loop_
_entity.id
_entity.type
_entity.pdbx_description
1 polymer ?
#
loop_
_entity_poly.entity_id
_entity_poly.type
_entity_poly.pdbx_seq_one_letter_code
_entity_poly.pdbx_strand_id
1 'polypeptide(L)'
;MADGYLTNIEATKSWVLRACGWKVRDIQKRFDVDPRRLYDVWEEKEFKGCRYKAMHLFLRLFPGKPIDGLFDKHVPRFQRTLKTDHQLRLPF
;
A
#
# COMPACT_ATOMS: atom_id res chain seq x y z
N MET A 1 18.32 0.66 18.82
CA MET A 1 17.11 1.48 19.01
C MET A 1 16.44 1.59 17.65
N ALA A 2 15.61 0.62 17.29
CA ALA A 2 14.81 0.69 16.08
C ALA A 2 13.58 1.52 16.44
N ASP A 3 13.69 2.83 16.22
CA ASP A 3 12.54 3.71 16.27
C ASP A 3 11.58 3.20 15.19
N GLY A 4 10.48 2.56 15.59
CA GLY A 4 9.58 1.80 14.70
C GLY A 4 8.83 2.64 13.65
N TYR A 5 9.33 3.83 13.34
CA TYR A 5 8.80 4.82 12.43
C TYR A 5 9.34 4.63 11.03
N LEU A 6 8.46 4.10 10.17
CA LEU A 6 8.70 4.05 8.74
C LEU A 6 8.84 5.49 8.21
N THR A 7 10.00 5.83 7.66
CA THR A 7 10.22 7.15 7.06
C THR A 7 9.43 7.27 5.75
N ASN A 8 9.21 8.51 5.29
CA ASN A 8 8.63 8.78 3.96
C ASN A 8 9.35 8.02 2.82
N ILE A 9 10.67 7.84 2.96
CA ILE A 9 11.49 7.14 1.97
C ILE A 9 11.21 5.64 2.01
N GLU A 10 11.13 5.04 3.19
CA GLU A 10 10.82 3.61 3.37
C GLU A 10 9.38 3.30 2.98
N ALA A 11 8.44 4.19 3.29
CA ALA A 11 7.06 4.13 2.82
C ALA A 11 7.02 4.07 1.28
N THR A 12 7.77 4.93 0.62
CA THR A 12 7.88 4.94 -0.85
C THR A 12 8.49 3.63 -1.37
N LYS A 13 9.55 3.14 -0.73
CA LYS A 13 10.21 1.88 -1.13
C LYS A 13 9.29 0.66 -0.93
N SER A 14 8.46 0.62 0.12
CA SER A 14 7.55 -0.49 0.37
C SER A 14 6.50 -0.64 -0.75
N TRP A 15 5.99 0.48 -1.27
CA TRP A 15 5.11 0.52 -2.44
C TRP A 15 5.79 -0.04 -3.69
N VAL A 16 7.04 0.34 -3.97
CA VAL A 16 7.82 -0.17 -5.11
C VAL A 16 8.05 -1.68 -4.98
N LEU A 17 8.46 -2.16 -3.80
CA LEU A 17 8.69 -3.59 -3.56
C LEU A 17 7.41 -4.41 -3.74
N ARG A 18 6.26 -3.89 -3.29
CA ARG A 18 4.95 -4.49 -3.52
C ARG A 18 4.64 -4.58 -5.02
N ALA A 19 4.85 -3.51 -5.77
CA ALA A 19 4.67 -3.49 -7.23
C ALA A 19 5.62 -4.47 -7.95
N CYS A 20 6.80 -4.72 -7.39
CA CYS A 20 7.74 -5.74 -7.87
C CYS A 20 7.30 -7.19 -7.53
N GLY A 21 6.20 -7.39 -6.81
CA GLY A 21 5.69 -8.72 -6.46
C GLY A 21 6.28 -9.31 -5.17
N TRP A 22 6.94 -8.52 -4.33
CA TRP A 22 7.45 -9.00 -3.05
C TRP A 22 6.31 -9.35 -2.09
N LYS A 23 6.47 -10.43 -1.32
CA LYS A 23 5.49 -10.79 -0.29
C LYS A 23 5.58 -9.82 0.88
N VAL A 24 4.43 -9.49 1.48
CA VAL A 24 4.33 -8.57 2.62
C VAL A 24 5.28 -8.99 3.77
N ARG A 25 5.42 -10.29 4.04
CA ARG A 25 6.30 -10.82 5.10
C ARG A 25 7.78 -10.50 4.85
N ASP A 26 8.21 -10.52 3.60
CA ASP A 26 9.59 -10.20 3.23
C ASP A 26 9.85 -8.68 3.32
N ILE A 27 8.84 -7.86 2.97
CA ILE A 27 8.88 -6.41 3.14
C ILE A 27 8.97 -6.04 4.63
N GLN A 28 8.17 -6.69 5.48
CA GLN A 28 8.20 -6.50 6.94
C GLN A 28 9.60 -6.79 7.50
N LYS A 29 10.16 -7.96 7.19
CA LYS A 29 11.51 -8.33 7.63
C LYS A 29 12.59 -7.37 7.15
N ARG A 30 12.43 -6.82 5.95
CA ARG A 30 13.43 -5.91 5.36
C ARG A 30 13.48 -4.56 6.05
N PHE A 31 12.34 -4.05 6.51
CA PHE A 31 12.24 -2.76 7.20
C PHE A 31 12.12 -2.89 8.72
N ASP A 32 12.15 -4.12 9.25
CA ASP A 32 11.92 -4.44 10.66
C ASP A 32 10.67 -3.73 11.23
N VAL A 33 9.59 -3.72 10.44
CA VAL A 33 8.39 -2.95 10.74
C VAL A 33 7.17 -3.86 10.91
N ASP A 34 6.31 -3.45 11.82
CA ASP A 34 5.02 -4.07 12.07
C ASP A 34 4.15 -4.12 10.78
N PRO A 35 3.55 -5.27 10.44
CA PRO A 35 2.67 -5.40 9.27
C PRO A 35 1.56 -4.35 9.24
N ARG A 36 1.06 -3.95 10.41
CA ARG A 36 -0.01 -2.97 10.53
C ARG A 36 0.39 -1.61 9.98
N ARG A 37 1.62 -1.15 10.28
CA ARG A 37 2.15 0.12 9.75
C ARG A 37 2.30 0.09 8.23
N LEU A 38 2.66 -1.05 7.64
CA LEU A 38 2.67 -1.18 6.18
C LEU A 38 1.27 -1.04 5.58
N TYR A 39 0.24 -1.54 6.25
CA TYR A 39 -1.14 -1.33 5.80
C TYR A 39 -1.56 0.13 5.90
N ASP A 40 -1.25 0.84 6.99
CA ASP A 40 -1.54 2.28 7.12
C ASP A 40 -0.86 3.12 6.02
N VAL A 41 0.36 2.74 5.63
CA VAL A 41 1.09 3.32 4.48
C VAL A 41 0.40 2.98 3.15
N TRP A 42 -0.07 1.75 2.97
CA TRP A 42 -0.76 1.31 1.75
C TRP A 42 -2.21 1.77 1.65
N GLU A 43 -2.81 2.17 2.76
CA GLU A 43 -4.11 2.85 2.84
C GLU A 43 -3.99 4.38 2.63
N GLU A 44 -2.77 4.92 2.57
CA GLU A 44 -2.47 6.35 2.51
C GLU A 44 -3.12 7.16 3.66
N LYS A 45 -3.25 6.57 4.86
CA LYS A 45 -3.84 7.26 6.03
C LYS A 45 -2.92 8.35 6.56
N GLU A 46 -1.67 8.00 6.84
CA GLU A 46 -0.66 8.93 7.37
C GLU A 46 0.23 9.52 6.27
N PHE A 47 0.57 8.72 5.25
CA PHE A 47 1.60 9.04 4.25
C PHE A 47 1.01 9.45 2.89
N LYS A 48 0.19 10.50 2.88
CA LYS A 48 -0.43 11.02 1.65
C LYS A 48 0.64 11.43 0.63
N GLY A 49 0.56 10.89 -0.58
CA GLY A 49 1.48 11.23 -1.68
C GLY A 49 2.73 10.35 -1.79
N CYS A 50 3.00 9.46 -0.82
CA CYS A 50 4.07 8.45 -0.96
C CYS A 50 3.79 7.49 -2.12
N ARG A 51 2.51 7.20 -2.40
CA ARG A 51 2.09 6.42 -3.58
C ARG A 51 2.58 7.06 -4.87
N TYR A 52 2.35 8.35 -5.07
CA TYR A 52 2.74 9.04 -6.30
C TYR A 52 4.27 9.08 -6.47
N LYS A 53 5.01 9.36 -5.38
CA LYS A 53 6.48 9.27 -5.39
C LYS A 53 6.97 7.86 -5.75
N ALA A 54 6.29 6.83 -5.26
CA ALA A 54 6.64 5.44 -5.55
C ALA A 54 6.35 5.08 -7.01
N MET A 55 5.24 5.56 -7.58
CA MET A 55 4.93 5.40 -9.00
C MET A 55 5.98 6.05 -9.89
N HIS A 56 6.38 7.29 -9.59
CA HIS A 56 7.45 7.99 -10.31
C HIS A 56 8.79 7.24 -10.23
N LEU A 57 9.16 6.79 -9.03
CA LEU A 57 10.37 6.01 -8.84
C LEU A 57 10.32 4.69 -9.61
N PHE A 58 9.18 3.99 -9.59
CA PHE A 58 8.98 2.74 -10.30
C PHE A 58 9.08 2.92 -11.82
N LEU A 59 8.44 3.94 -12.38
CA LEU A 59 8.54 4.26 -13.82
C LEU A 59 9.97 4.59 -14.24
N ARG A 60 10.73 5.27 -13.36
CA ARG A 60 12.14 5.58 -13.61
C ARG A 60 13.04 4.35 -13.54
N LEU A 61 12.74 3.40 -12.65
CA LEU A 61 13.50 2.16 -12.49
C LEU A 61 13.13 1.10 -13.54
N PHE A 62 11.87 1.08 -13.98
CA PHE A 62 11.32 0.10 -14.92
C PHE A 62 10.58 0.79 -16.06
N PRO A 63 11.30 1.45 -16.98
CA PRO A 63 10.68 2.06 -18.16
C PRO A 63 9.97 0.98 -18.98
N GLY A 64 8.65 1.14 -19.18
CA GLY A 64 7.83 0.21 -19.97
C GLY A 64 7.03 -0.84 -19.19
N LYS A 65 7.12 -0.89 -17.85
CA LYS A 65 6.20 -1.72 -17.06
C LYS A 65 4.85 -1.03 -16.88
N PRO A 66 3.72 -1.74 -17.05
CA PRO A 66 2.41 -1.21 -16.74
C PRO A 66 2.30 -0.95 -15.22
N ILE A 67 1.83 0.24 -14.85
CA ILE A 67 1.61 0.65 -13.46
C ILE A 67 0.16 0.47 -13.00
N ASP A 68 -0.74 0.23 -13.93
CA ASP A 68 -2.17 0.04 -13.67
C ASP A 68 -2.38 -1.22 -12.82
N GLY A 69 -3.17 -1.14 -11.75
CA GLY A 69 -3.38 -2.26 -10.82
C GLY A 69 -2.33 -2.45 -9.72
N LEU A 70 -1.09 -1.97 -9.92
CA LEU A 70 0.04 -2.27 -9.01
C LEU A 70 0.08 -1.37 -7.77
N PHE A 71 -0.38 -0.12 -7.92
CA PHE A 71 -0.40 0.87 -6.85
C PHE A 71 -1.79 1.08 -6.25
N ASP A 72 -2.71 0.13 -6.43
CA ASP A 72 -4.03 0.23 -5.84
C ASP A 72 -3.99 0.21 -4.32
N LYS A 73 -4.79 1.10 -3.73
CA LYS A 73 -4.95 1.21 -2.28
C LYS A 73 -5.37 -0.13 -1.72
N HIS A 74 -4.70 -0.56 -0.66
CA HIS A 74 -5.10 -1.78 0.00
C HIS A 74 -6.47 -1.55 0.67
N VAL A 75 -7.52 -2.21 0.18
CA VAL A 75 -8.84 -2.16 0.81
C VAL A 75 -8.96 -3.38 1.72
N PRO A 76 -9.03 -3.19 3.05
CA PRO A 76 -9.18 -4.30 3.98
C PRO A 76 -10.48 -5.08 3.66
N ARG A 77 -10.36 -6.41 3.62
CA ARG A 77 -11.42 -7.31 3.15
C ARG A 77 -12.76 -7.14 3.91
N PHE A 78 -12.70 -6.75 5.18
CA PHE A 78 -13.87 -6.48 6.03
C PHE A 78 -14.73 -5.29 5.57
N GLN A 79 -14.14 -4.31 4.87
CA GLN A 79 -14.89 -3.17 4.34
C GLN A 79 -15.67 -3.53 3.06
N ARG A 80 -15.27 -4.60 2.37
CA ARG A 80 -15.91 -5.06 1.14
C ARG A 80 -17.30 -5.65 1.42
N THR A 81 -17.50 -6.27 2.58
CA THR A 81 -18.79 -6.83 3.02
C THR A 81 -19.78 -5.77 3.52
N LEU A 82 -19.30 -4.64 4.04
CA LEU A 82 -20.19 -3.56 4.52
C LEU A 82 -20.83 -2.73 3.39
N LYS A 83 -20.16 -2.61 2.23
CA LYS A 83 -20.76 -1.91 1.06
C LYS A 83 -21.90 -2.68 0.41
N THR A 84 -21.86 -4.02 0.45
CA THR A 84 -22.91 -4.86 -0.14
C THR A 84 -24.20 -4.85 0.70
N ASP A 85 -24.08 -4.73 2.02
CA ASP A 85 -25.25 -4.72 2.92
C ASP A 85 -26.08 -3.43 2.79
N HIS A 86 -25.45 -2.29 2.55
CA HIS A 86 -26.16 -1.01 2.42
C HIS A 86 -26.94 -0.84 1.11
N GLN A 87 -26.63 -1.61 0.07
CA GLN A 87 -27.38 -1.59 -1.20
C GLN A 87 -28.61 -2.51 -1.19
N LEU A 88 -28.73 -3.42 -0.22
CA LEU A 88 -29.87 -4.36 -0.11
C LEU A 88 -30.99 -3.86 0.81
N ARG A 89 -30.87 -2.65 1.39
CA ARG A 89 -31.85 -2.07 2.33
C ARG A 89 -32.48 -0.76 1.83
N LEU A 90 -32.75 -0.64 0.54
CA LEU A 90 -33.67 0.37 0.04
C LEU A 90 -35.02 -0.31 -0.26
N PRO A 91 -36.09 -0.04 0.51
CA PRO A 91 -37.43 -0.38 0.06
C PRO A 91 -37.77 0.46 -1.18
N PHE A 92 -38.52 -0.17 -2.08
CA PHE A 92 -39.09 0.40 -3.31
C PHE A 92 -39.86 1.70 -3.08
#